data_AF-A0A7X7VH52-F1
#
_entry.id   AF-A0A7X7VH52-F1
#
_cell.length_a   1.000
_cell.length_b   1.000
_cell.length_c   1.000
_cell.angle_alpha   90.00
_cell.angle_beta   90.00
_cell.angle_gamma   90.00
#
_symmetry.space_group_name_H-M   'P 1'
#
loop_
_entity.id
_entity.type
_entity.pdbx_description
1 polymer ?
#
loop_
_entity_poly.entity_id
_entity_poly.type
_entity_poly.pdbx_seq_one_letter_code
_entity_poly.pdbx_strand_id
1 'polypeptide(L)'
;MRTTIIPAQITTVEDKIAGSLNMTQILILMFPVLWTALIYILFAPAMKLVPYKLGLIGVVIMICLILVIRIKDKIVAEWLGVVLRYQFRPKYWLYNKNDIANRTIDIPDIPDIAISKRKTTKKASSDQKTEINISDLVR
;
A
#
# COMPACT_ATOMS: atom_id res chain seq x y z
N MET A 1 56.23 -19.03 -24.47
CA MET A 1 55.37 -18.43 -23.44
C MET A 1 54.55 -19.55 -22.81
N ARG A 2 54.70 -19.81 -21.50
CA ARG A 2 53.87 -20.80 -20.81
C ARG A 2 52.52 -20.14 -20.51
N THR A 3 51.46 -20.61 -21.15
CA THR A 3 50.09 -20.19 -20.85
C THR A 3 49.62 -20.98 -19.65
N THR A 4 49.49 -20.32 -18.50
CA THR A 4 48.84 -20.92 -17.33
C THR A 4 47.34 -20.90 -17.60
N ILE A 5 46.79 -22.07 -17.94
CA ILE A 5 45.36 -22.25 -18.10
C ILE A 5 44.77 -22.28 -16.69
N ILE A 6 44.08 -21.21 -16.30
CA ILE A 6 43.31 -21.20 -15.06
C ILE A 6 42.12 -22.15 -15.30
N PRO A 7 41.94 -23.21 -14.49
CA PRO A 7 40.82 -24.11 -14.67
C PRO A 7 39.51 -23.31 -14.52
N ALA A 8 38.56 -23.56 -15.40
CA ALA A 8 37.23 -22.97 -15.28
C ALA A 8 36.66 -23.32 -13.90
N GLN A 9 36.06 -22.34 -13.23
CA GLN A 9 35.39 -22.57 -11.96
C GLN A 9 34.25 -23.58 -12.19
N ILE A 10 34.40 -24.78 -11.64
CA ILE A 10 33.36 -25.80 -11.63
C ILE A 10 32.34 -25.34 -10.58
N THR A 11 31.38 -24.53 -11.02
CA THR A 11 30.18 -24.30 -10.22
C THR A 11 29.31 -25.54 -10.35
N THR A 12 28.83 -26.06 -9.23
CA THR A 12 27.86 -27.15 -9.26
C THR A 12 26.56 -26.62 -9.87
N VAL A 13 25.72 -27.52 -10.37
CA VAL A 13 24.39 -27.15 -10.87
C VAL A 13 23.55 -26.46 -9.78
N GLU A 14 23.80 -26.79 -8.51
CA GLU A 14 23.13 -26.20 -7.34
C GLU A 14 23.51 -24.74 -7.14
N ASP A 15 24.81 -24.41 -7.20
CA ASP A 15 25.30 -23.02 -7.10
C ASP A 15 24.74 -22.15 -8.23
N LYS A 16 24.61 -22.73 -9.43
CA LYS A 16 24.01 -22.04 -10.59
C LYS A 16 22.52 -21.75 -10.39
N ILE A 17 21.79 -22.66 -9.74
CA ILE A 17 20.36 -22.48 -9.43
C ILE A 17 20.19 -21.43 -8.33
N ALA A 18 20.99 -21.52 -7.25
CA ALA A 18 20.97 -20.56 -6.15
C ALA A 18 21.32 -19.13 -6.61
N GLY A 19 22.30 -18.99 -7.51
CA GLY A 19 22.69 -17.71 -8.11
C GLY A 19 21.72 -17.15 -9.15
N SER A 20 20.72 -17.92 -9.58
CA SER A 20 19.74 -17.47 -10.60
C SER A 20 18.55 -16.69 -10.03
N LEU A 21 18.37 -16.73 -8.70
CA LEU A 21 17.31 -16.02 -8.00
C LEU A 21 17.60 -14.52 -7.96
N ASN A 22 16.68 -13.72 -8.50
CA ASN A 22 16.79 -12.26 -8.44
C ASN A 22 16.53 -11.80 -6.99
N MET A 23 17.17 -10.70 -6.56
CA MET A 23 16.97 -10.09 -5.24
C MET A 23 15.48 -9.82 -4.96
N THR A 24 14.71 -9.38 -5.96
CA THR A 24 13.27 -9.17 -5.81
C THR A 24 12.50 -10.47 -5.53
N GLN A 25 12.92 -11.60 -6.12
CA GLN A 25 12.30 -12.91 -5.87
C GLN A 25 12.58 -13.38 -4.44
N ILE A 26 13.80 -13.17 -3.96
CA ILE A 26 14.18 -13.48 -2.58
C ILE A 26 13.32 -12.66 -1.61
N LEU A 27 13.15 -11.35 -1.88
CA LEU A 27 12.32 -10.48 -1.06
C LEU A 27 10.84 -10.92 -1.02
N ILE A 28 10.28 -11.30 -2.18
CA ILE A 28 8.90 -11.82 -2.27
C ILE A 28 8.76 -13.13 -1.48
N LEU A 29 9.78 -14.00 -1.49
CA LEU A 29 9.77 -15.26 -0.72
C LEU A 29 9.94 -15.06 0.78
N MET A 30 10.57 -13.97 1.22
CA MET A 30 10.65 -13.61 2.64
C MET A 30 9.33 -13.05 3.19
N PHE A 31 8.53 -12.38 2.34
CA PHE A 31 7.26 -11.77 2.75
C PHE A 31 6.29 -12.73 3.47
N PRO A 32 5.99 -13.95 3.00
CA PRO A 32 5.07 -14.84 3.69
C PRO A 32 5.56 -15.25 5.07
N VAL A 33 6.88 -15.33 5.31
CA VAL A 33 7.45 -15.64 6.64
C VAL A 33 7.19 -14.49 7.62
N LEU A 34 7.35 -13.25 7.17
CA LEU A 34 7.00 -12.07 7.98
C LEU A 34 5.49 -12.01 8.23
N TRP A 35 4.70 -12.37 7.22
CA TRP A 35 3.24 -12.43 7.31
C TRP A 35 2.74 -13.46 8.32
N THR A 36 3.38 -14.63 8.41
CA THR A 36 3.02 -15.64 9.41
C THR A 36 3.24 -15.14 10.83
N ALA A 37 4.38 -14.49 11.09
CA ALA A 37 4.68 -13.88 12.37
C ALA A 37 3.66 -12.78 12.73
N LEU A 38 3.30 -11.95 11.75
CA LEU A 38 2.30 -10.90 11.93
C LEU A 38 0.93 -11.47 12.33
N ILE A 39 0.45 -12.50 11.62
CA ILE A 39 -0.84 -13.15 11.94
C ILE A 39 -0.79 -13.83 13.31
N TYR A 40 0.34 -14.48 13.63
CA TYR A 40 0.48 -15.22 14.87
C TYR A 40 0.34 -14.33 16.10
N ILE A 41 0.89 -13.11 16.04
CA ILE A 41 0.90 -12.13 17.13
C ILE A 41 -0.39 -11.30 17.15
N LEU A 42 -0.85 -10.79 16.00
CA LEU A 42 -1.92 -9.79 15.95
C LEU A 42 -3.34 -10.38 16.05
N PHE A 43 -3.57 -11.59 15.52
CA PHE A 43 -4.90 -12.19 15.51
C PHE A 43 -5.20 -12.96 16.81
N ALA A 44 -6.34 -12.71 17.42
CA ALA A 44 -6.82 -13.45 18.59
C ALA A 44 -7.28 -14.87 18.19
N PRO A 45 -6.87 -15.96 18.87
CA PRO A 45 -6.07 -16.04 20.08
C PRO A 45 -4.58 -15.82 19.81
N ALA A 46 -3.97 -14.86 20.49
CA ALA A 46 -2.54 -14.58 20.34
C ALA A 46 -1.70 -15.80 20.76
N MET A 47 -0.61 -16.04 20.05
CA MET A 47 0.34 -17.12 20.36
C MET A 47 -0.26 -18.54 20.37
N LYS A 48 -1.33 -18.77 19.58
CA LYS A 48 -1.88 -20.11 19.34
C LYS A 48 -2.06 -20.35 17.85
N LEU A 49 -1.70 -21.55 17.42
CA LEU A 49 -1.96 -22.06 16.08
C LEU A 49 -3.40 -22.56 16.01
N VAL A 50 -4.22 -21.84 15.24
CA VAL A 50 -5.64 -22.14 15.02
C VAL A 50 -5.85 -22.36 13.52
N PRO A 51 -6.71 -23.30 13.08
CA PRO A 51 -6.88 -23.65 11.67
C PRO A 51 -7.21 -22.46 10.76
N TYR A 52 -8.00 -21.49 11.23
CA TYR A 52 -8.32 -20.31 10.41
C TYR A 52 -7.07 -19.46 10.07
N LYS A 53 -6.09 -19.38 11.00
CA LYS A 53 -4.81 -18.67 10.75
C LYS A 53 -3.99 -19.41 9.71
N LEU A 54 -4.01 -20.74 9.75
CA LEU A 54 -3.33 -21.59 8.78
C LEU A 54 -3.87 -21.37 7.36
N GLY A 55 -5.20 -21.24 7.23
CA GLY A 55 -5.84 -20.88 5.96
C GLY A 55 -5.37 -19.52 5.44
N LEU A 56 -5.34 -18.49 6.29
CA LEU A 56 -4.89 -17.15 5.92
C LEU A 56 -3.42 -17.13 5.47
N ILE A 57 -2.56 -17.86 6.19
CA ILE A 57 -1.14 -18.04 5.86
C ILE A 57 -0.98 -18.75 4.51
N GLY A 58 -1.72 -19.86 4.32
CA GLY A 58 -1.63 -20.68 3.11
C GLY A 58 -2.00 -19.89 1.85
N VAL A 59 -3.05 -19.06 1.92
CA VAL A 59 -3.45 -18.19 0.79
C VAL A 59 -2.33 -17.24 0.41
N VAL A 60 -1.68 -16.58 1.38
CA VAL A 60 -0.61 -15.62 1.09
C VAL A 60 0.65 -16.31 0.56
N ILE A 61 0.98 -17.50 1.07
CA ILE A 61 2.09 -18.31 0.52
C ILE A 61 1.81 -18.64 -0.95
N MET A 62 0.60 -19.11 -1.28
CA MET A 62 0.24 -19.43 -2.66
C MET A 62 0.35 -18.22 -3.59
N ILE A 63 -0.12 -17.05 -3.14
CA ILE A 63 0.00 -15.80 -3.91
C ILE A 63 1.46 -15.43 -4.13
N CYS A 64 2.31 -15.50 -3.10
CA CYS A 64 3.74 -15.20 -3.23
C CYS A 64 4.46 -16.16 -4.18
N LEU A 65 4.13 -17.46 -4.13
CA LEU A 65 4.66 -18.45 -5.06
C LEU A 65 4.31 -18.12 -6.51
N ILE A 66 3.07 -17.72 -6.78
CA ILE A 66 2.63 -17.31 -8.13
C ILE A 66 3.37 -16.04 -8.58
N LEU A 67 3.52 -15.05 -7.70
CA LEU A 67 4.19 -13.77 -8.01
C LEU A 67 5.69 -13.93 -8.31
N VAL A 68 6.33 -14.95 -7.72
CA VAL A 68 7.76 -15.19 -7.89
C VAL A 68 8.10 -15.81 -9.25
N ILE A 69 7.13 -16.46 -9.90
CA ILE A 69 7.33 -17.16 -11.16
C ILE A 69 7.90 -16.19 -12.20
N ARG A 70 8.95 -16.66 -12.88
CA ARG A 70 9.56 -15.96 -14.01
C ARG A 70 8.99 -16.51 -15.30
N ILE A 71 8.34 -15.66 -16.08
CA ILE A 71 7.81 -15.99 -17.41
C ILE A 71 8.61 -15.18 -18.43
N LYS A 72 9.29 -15.85 -19.37
CA LYS A 72 10.13 -15.19 -20.41
C LYS A 72 11.10 -14.16 -19.81
N ASP A 73 11.83 -14.57 -18.78
CA ASP A 73 12.81 -13.75 -18.03
C ASP A 73 12.25 -12.59 -17.20
N LYS A 74 10.95 -12.29 -17.29
CA LYS A 74 10.29 -11.26 -16.48
C LYS A 74 9.59 -11.87 -15.26
N ILE A 75 9.70 -11.18 -14.12
CA ILE A 75 9.03 -11.58 -12.88
C ILE A 75 7.55 -11.17 -12.97
N VAL A 76 6.64 -12.09 -12.64
CA VAL A 76 5.18 -11.82 -12.68
C VAL A 76 4.80 -10.63 -11.81
N ALA A 77 5.42 -10.49 -10.62
CA ALA A 77 5.20 -9.35 -9.73
C ALA A 77 5.51 -7.98 -10.39
N GLU A 78 6.59 -7.89 -11.15
CA GLU A 78 6.97 -6.65 -11.85
C GLU A 78 5.96 -6.31 -12.95
N TRP A 79 5.56 -7.33 -13.72
CA TRP A 79 4.53 -7.17 -14.75
C TRP A 79 3.18 -6.73 -14.16
N LEU A 80 2.74 -7.37 -13.07
CA LEU A 80 1.53 -6.99 -12.35
C LEU A 80 1.61 -5.54 -11.83
N GLY A 81 2.77 -5.13 -11.33
CA GLY A 81 3.02 -3.76 -10.89
C GLY A 81 2.80 -2.73 -12.00
N VAL A 82 3.24 -3.02 -13.23
CA VAL A 82 3.00 -2.15 -14.40
C VAL A 82 1.51 -2.06 -14.73
N VAL A 83 0.80 -3.20 -14.73
CA VAL A 83 -0.65 -3.24 -15.01
C VAL A 83 -1.44 -2.46 -13.97
N LEU A 84 -1.12 -2.61 -12.69
CA LEU A 84 -1.77 -1.88 -11.60
C LEU A 84 -1.53 -0.37 -11.72
N ARG A 85 -0.28 0.06 -11.96
CA ARG A 85 0.04 1.48 -12.18
C ARG A 85 -0.72 2.06 -13.37
N TYR A 86 -0.85 1.29 -14.45
CA TYR A 86 -1.62 1.70 -15.61
C TYR A 86 -3.11 1.86 -15.28
N GLN A 87 -3.69 0.97 -14.47
CA GLN A 87 -5.10 1.05 -14.09
C GLN A 87 -5.38 2.18 -13.09
N PHE A 88 -4.49 2.44 -12.12
CA PHE A 88 -4.63 3.53 -11.15
C PHE A 88 -4.38 4.92 -11.73
N ARG A 89 -3.96 5.01 -12.99
CA ARG A 89 -3.78 6.28 -13.67
C ARG A 89 -5.11 7.05 -13.67
N PRO A 90 -5.14 8.31 -13.19
CA PRO A 90 -6.34 9.14 -13.28
C PRO A 90 -6.69 9.36 -14.76
N LYS A 91 -7.84 8.84 -15.19
CA LYS A 91 -8.34 8.97 -16.58
C LYS A 91 -9.19 10.21 -16.77
N TYR A 92 -9.91 10.61 -15.73
CA TYR A 92 -10.87 11.70 -15.78
C TYR A 92 -10.30 12.91 -15.10
N TRP A 93 -10.19 14.00 -15.85
CA TRP A 93 -9.95 15.31 -15.30
C TRP A 93 -11.29 15.95 -14.98
N LEU A 94 -11.65 16.02 -13.70
CA LEU A 94 -12.84 16.76 -13.27
C LEU A 94 -12.48 18.24 -13.18
N TYR A 95 -12.76 18.98 -14.24
CA TYR A 95 -12.58 20.43 -14.24
C TYR A 95 -13.63 21.09 -13.34
N ASN A 96 -13.20 21.64 -12.21
CA ASN A 96 -14.05 22.40 -11.31
C ASN A 96 -13.64 23.88 -11.31
N LYS A 97 -14.54 24.77 -11.70
CA LYS A 97 -14.28 26.22 -11.72
C LYS A 97 -14.13 26.83 -10.33
N ASN A 98 -14.64 26.16 -9.30
CA ASN A 98 -14.52 26.57 -7.92
C ASN A 98 -13.27 25.99 -7.24
N ASP A 99 -12.43 25.25 -7.99
CA ASP A 99 -11.16 24.77 -7.45
C ASP A 99 -10.15 25.91 -7.35
N ILE A 100 -9.48 25.96 -6.20
CA ILE A 100 -8.46 26.95 -5.83
C ILE A 100 -7.06 26.38 -6.09
N ALA A 101 -6.94 25.08 -6.38
CA ALA A 101 -5.68 24.44 -6.73
C ALA A 101 -4.96 25.19 -7.86
N ASN A 102 -3.67 25.46 -7.65
CA ASN A 102 -2.77 26.17 -8.57
C ASN A 102 -3.18 27.62 -8.92
N ARG A 103 -4.06 28.26 -8.13
CA ARG A 103 -4.33 29.70 -8.24
C ARG A 103 -3.47 30.48 -7.27
N THR A 104 -2.86 31.56 -7.73
CA THR A 104 -2.31 32.60 -6.87
C THR A 104 -3.47 33.45 -6.39
N ILE A 105 -3.84 33.31 -5.12
CA ILE A 105 -4.83 34.18 -4.49
C ILE A 105 -4.08 35.42 -4.02
N ASP A 106 -4.19 36.51 -4.76
CA ASP A 106 -3.70 37.80 -4.32
C ASP A 106 -4.68 38.32 -3.26
N ILE A 107 -4.46 37.92 -2.01
CA ILE A 107 -5.19 38.45 -0.86
C ILE A 107 -4.65 39.86 -0.67
N PRO A 108 -5.45 40.93 -0.89
CA PRO A 108 -4.97 42.27 -0.61
C PRO A 108 -4.69 42.36 0.89
N ASP A 109 -3.51 42.89 1.26
CA ASP A 109 -3.21 43.24 2.64
C ASP A 109 -4.19 44.34 3.07
N ILE A 110 -5.25 43.95 3.77
CA ILE A 110 -6.21 44.87 4.34
C ILE A 110 -5.46 45.57 5.49
N PRO A 111 -5.22 46.89 5.43
CA PRO A 111 -4.64 47.59 6.56
C PRO A 111 -5.56 47.40 7.77
N ASP A 112 -4.99 47.18 8.97
CA ASP A 112 -5.66 46.83 10.24
C ASP A 112 -6.79 47.78 10.71
N ILE A 113 -7.12 48.79 9.92
CA ILE A 113 -7.97 49.93 10.23
C ILE A 113 -9.41 49.69 9.73
N ALA A 114 -9.97 48.50 9.97
CA ALA A 114 -11.43 48.30 9.85
C ALA A 114 -11.97 47.09 10.60
N ILE A 115 -11.30 46.60 11.65
CA ILE A 115 -11.95 45.66 12.56
C ILE A 115 -12.81 46.49 13.53
N SER A 116 -13.94 47.00 13.03
CA SER A 116 -15.08 47.24 13.90
C SER A 116 -15.46 45.88 14.47
N LYS A 117 -15.08 45.62 15.72
CA LYS A 117 -15.51 44.43 16.46
C LYS A 117 -17.04 44.45 16.51
N ARG A 118 -17.68 43.79 15.54
CA ARG A 118 -19.09 43.45 15.64
C ARG A 118 -19.22 42.57 16.88
N LYS A 119 -19.77 43.12 17.97
CA LYS A 119 -20.12 42.37 19.18
C LYS A 119 -20.95 41.17 18.74
N THR A 120 -20.36 39.99 18.78
CA THR A 120 -21.07 38.74 18.64
C THR A 120 -21.92 38.59 19.88
N THR A 121 -23.24 38.78 19.73
CA THR A 121 -24.18 38.31 20.73
C THR A 121 -24.01 36.80 20.81
N LYS A 122 -23.41 36.29 21.90
CA LYS A 122 -23.27 34.87 22.15
C LYS A 122 -24.65 34.22 22.15
N LYS A 123 -25.07 33.61 21.05
CA LYS A 123 -26.11 32.58 21.06
C LYS A 123 -25.44 31.31 21.56
N ALA A 124 -25.76 30.94 22.80
CA ALA A 124 -25.43 29.64 23.35
C ALA A 124 -26.12 28.57 22.50
N SER A 125 -25.39 27.95 21.58
CA SER A 125 -25.78 26.67 21.00
C SER A 125 -25.44 25.61 22.04
N SER A 126 -26.46 25.27 22.84
CA SER A 126 -26.47 24.10 23.69
C SER A 126 -26.00 22.89 22.89
N ASP A 127 -25.05 22.19 23.47
CA ASP A 127 -24.77 20.79 23.21
C ASP A 127 -26.09 20.02 23.32
N GLN A 128 -26.64 19.58 22.19
CA GLN A 128 -27.76 18.64 22.17
C GLN A 128 -27.42 17.56 21.15
N LYS A 129 -26.82 16.47 21.65
CA LYS A 129 -26.86 15.17 21.00
C LYS A 129 -28.33 14.82 20.73
N THR A 130 -28.80 15.05 19.52
CA THR A 130 -29.99 14.37 19.02
C THR A 130 -29.57 12.98 18.57
N GLU A 131 -29.92 11.98 19.37
CA GLU A 131 -29.94 10.58 18.93
C GLU A 131 -30.91 10.47 17.76
N ILE A 132 -30.38 10.06 16.61
CA ILE A 132 -31.14 9.88 15.39
C ILE A 132 -31.91 8.57 15.56
N ASN A 133 -33.20 8.64 15.89
CA ASN A 133 -34.04 7.45 16.05
C ASN A 133 -34.49 6.94 14.67
N ILE A 134 -34.14 5.69 14.37
CA ILE A 134 -34.23 5.07 13.03
C ILE A 134 -35.69 4.73 12.64
N SER A 135 -36.66 4.92 13.55
CA SER A 135 -38.08 4.64 13.32
C SER A 135 -38.81 5.68 12.46
N ASP A 136 -38.22 6.85 12.21
CA ASP A 136 -38.90 7.96 11.50
C ASP A 136 -38.58 8.01 9.99
N LEU A 137 -37.80 7.05 9.48
CA LEU A 137 -37.39 6.98 8.06
C LEU A 137 -38.21 5.98 7.22
N VAL A 138 -39.29 5.43 7.77
CA VAL A 138 -40.22 4.57 7.03
C VAL A 138 -41.62 5.15 7.11
N ARG A 139 -42.06 5.74 6.00
CA ARG A 139 -43.47 5.92 5.67
C ARG A 139 -43.70 5.50 4.23
#